data_AF-A0A4Q3WEE6-F1
#
_entry.id   AF-A0A4Q3WEE6-F1
#
_cell.length_a   1.000
_cell.length_b   1.000
_cell.length_c   1.000
_cell.angle_alpha   90.00
_cell.angle_beta   90.00
_cell.angle_gamma   90.00
#
_symmetry.space_group_name_H-M   'P 1'
#
loop_
_entity.id
_entity.type
_entity.pdbx_description
1 polymer ?
#
loop_
_entity_poly.entity_id
_entity_poly.type
_entity_poly.pdbx_seq_one_letter_code
_entity_poly.pdbx_strand_id
1 'polypeptide(L)'
;MKTFALSLSLAVAFTGLVSAMPTQAATRYVELSASTFAERCDKHGGLFTFEGDAVLCQTQTVPVECNYFDANRAQCQWPGIDSQVAVNRLIGLP
;
A
#
# COMPACT_ATOMS: atom_id res chain seq x y z
N MET A 1 -27.25 -59.70 -2.52
CA MET A 1 -25.95 -59.05 -2.79
C MET A 1 -26.16 -57.54 -2.68
N LYS A 2 -25.29 -56.86 -1.93
CA LYS A 2 -25.47 -55.50 -1.41
C LYS A 2 -24.67 -54.52 -2.29
N THR A 3 -25.34 -53.69 -3.08
CA THR A 3 -24.69 -52.65 -3.90
C THR A 3 -24.69 -51.33 -3.14
N PHE A 4 -23.49 -50.89 -2.81
CA PHE A 4 -23.18 -49.65 -2.12
C PHE A 4 -23.58 -48.43 -2.95
N ALA A 5 -24.32 -47.50 -2.34
CA ALA A 5 -24.55 -46.17 -2.87
C ALA A 5 -23.26 -45.33 -2.68
N LEU A 6 -22.71 -44.82 -3.78
CA LEU A 6 -21.61 -43.85 -3.78
C LEU A 6 -22.20 -42.46 -4.05
N SER A 7 -22.47 -41.73 -2.97
CA SER A 7 -22.86 -40.33 -2.99
C SER A 7 -21.62 -39.48 -3.29
N LEU A 8 -21.49 -38.98 -4.52
CA LEU A 8 -20.40 -38.08 -4.91
C LEU A 8 -20.84 -36.63 -4.70
N SER A 9 -20.57 -36.10 -3.51
CA SER A 9 -20.82 -34.70 -3.16
C SER A 9 -19.73 -33.81 -3.78
N LEU A 10 -20.00 -33.21 -4.94
CA LEU A 10 -19.16 -32.16 -5.51
C LEU A 10 -19.47 -30.83 -4.80
N ALA A 11 -18.72 -30.54 -3.74
CA ALA A 11 -18.68 -29.20 -3.14
C ALA A 11 -17.83 -28.29 -4.04
N VAL A 12 -18.47 -27.49 -4.88
CA VAL A 12 -17.79 -26.46 -5.67
C VAL A 12 -17.60 -25.25 -4.77
N ALA A 13 -16.39 -25.11 -4.21
CA ALA A 13 -15.99 -23.91 -3.49
C ALA A 13 -15.70 -22.79 -4.52
N PHE A 14 -16.66 -21.89 -4.70
CA PHE A 14 -16.40 -20.60 -5.35
C PHE A 14 -15.64 -19.72 -4.36
N THR A 15 -14.31 -19.85 -4.33
CA THR A 15 -13.46 -18.86 -3.67
C THR A 15 -13.59 -17.55 -4.43
N GLY A 16 -14.25 -16.57 -3.82
CA GLY A 16 -14.42 -15.24 -4.37
C GLY A 16 -13.06 -14.64 -4.74
N LEU A 17 -12.84 -14.46 -6.03
CA LEU A 17 -11.79 -13.59 -6.54
C LEU A 17 -12.17 -12.18 -6.09
N VAL A 18 -11.58 -11.70 -5.00
CA VAL A 18 -11.52 -10.27 -4.73
C VAL A 18 -10.72 -9.69 -5.87
N SER A 19 -11.42 -9.18 -6.88
CA SER A 19 -10.83 -8.37 -7.93
C SER A 19 -10.16 -7.19 -7.24
N ALA A 20 -8.83 -7.21 -7.14
CA ALA A 20 -8.05 -6.03 -6.83
C ALA A 20 -8.39 -5.01 -7.91
N MET A 21 -9.31 -4.09 -7.61
CA MET A 21 -9.63 -3.01 -8.53
C MET A 21 -8.31 -2.29 -8.82
N PRO A 22 -8.01 -1.96 -10.08
CA PRO A 22 -6.82 -1.19 -10.43
C PRO A 22 -6.98 0.19 -9.80
N THR A 23 -6.48 0.32 -8.57
CA THR A 23 -6.35 1.59 -7.89
C THR A 23 -5.26 2.34 -8.64
N GLN A 24 -5.63 3.42 -9.32
CA GLN A 24 -4.68 4.22 -10.07
C GLN A 24 -3.64 4.73 -9.08
N ALA A 25 -2.38 4.35 -9.28
CA ALA A 25 -1.31 4.87 -8.45
C ALA A 25 -1.21 6.39 -8.69
N ALA A 26 -1.35 7.16 -7.62
CA ALA A 26 -1.07 8.58 -7.65
C ALA A 26 0.42 8.80 -7.42
N THR A 27 1.00 9.80 -8.06
CA THR A 27 2.41 10.12 -7.97
C THR A 27 2.61 11.62 -7.81
N ARG A 28 3.52 12.05 -6.93
CA ARG A 28 3.87 13.46 -6.72
C ARG A 28 5.35 13.64 -6.42
N TYR A 29 5.91 14.73 -6.93
CA TYR A 29 7.21 15.22 -6.53
C TYR A 29 7.09 16.07 -5.28
N VAL A 30 7.97 15.86 -4.32
CA VAL A 30 7.96 16.56 -3.03
C VAL A 30 9.38 16.98 -2.64
N GLU A 31 9.46 18.08 -1.90
CA GLU A 31 10.66 18.51 -1.21
C GLU A 31 10.56 18.09 0.26
N LEU A 32 11.03 16.88 0.55
CA LEU A 32 10.97 16.24 1.85
C LEU A 32 12.17 15.31 2.00
N SER A 33 12.92 15.40 3.10
CA SER A 33 14.02 14.48 3.40
C SER A 33 13.52 13.10 3.86
N ALA A 34 14.34 12.05 3.68
CA ALA A 34 13.99 10.69 4.10
C ALA A 34 13.80 10.59 5.62
N SER A 35 14.57 11.35 6.39
CA SER A 35 14.45 11.41 7.85
C SER A 35 13.13 12.04 8.29
N THR A 36 12.72 13.15 7.68
CA THR A 36 11.43 13.79 7.99
C THR A 36 10.26 12.91 7.53
N PHE A 37 10.39 12.21 6.40
CA PHE A 37 9.38 11.24 5.97
C PHE A 37 9.25 10.08 6.98
N ALA A 38 10.37 9.52 7.46
CA ALA A 38 10.37 8.48 8.48
C ALA A 38 9.74 8.95 9.81
N GLU A 39 10.08 10.16 10.28
CA GLU A 39 9.49 10.75 11.49
C GLU A 39 7.97 10.89 11.37
N ARG A 40 7.48 11.37 10.22
CA ARG A 40 6.05 11.50 9.96
C ARG A 40 5.36 10.14 9.86
N CYS A 41 6.03 9.15 9.27
CA CYS A 41 5.53 7.79 9.23
C CYS A 41 5.28 7.25 10.64
N ASP A 42 6.28 7.36 11.52
CA ASP A 42 6.19 6.92 12.92
C ASP A 42 5.09 7.68 13.69
N LYS A 43 5.03 9.01 13.53
CA LYS A 43 3.98 9.86 14.14
C LYS A 43 2.56 9.46 13.75
N HIS A 44 2.38 8.89 12.57
CA HIS A 44 1.09 8.41 12.08
C HIS A 44 0.87 6.90 12.31
N GLY A 45 1.70 6.27 13.14
CA GLY A 45 1.61 4.85 13.48
C GLY A 45 1.91 3.93 12.28
N GLY A 46 2.68 4.43 11.32
CA GLY A 46 3.11 3.68 10.15
C GLY A 46 4.40 2.93 10.38
N LEU A 47 4.61 1.88 9.58
CA LEU A 47 5.85 1.12 9.55
C LEU A 47 6.73 1.66 8.42
N PHE A 48 7.89 2.21 8.79
CA PHE A 48 8.88 2.70 7.85
C PHE A 48 9.87 1.61 7.47
N THR A 49 10.10 1.42 6.18
CA THR A 49 10.99 0.39 5.62
C THR A 49 11.78 0.92 4.44
N PHE A 50 12.94 0.31 4.19
CA PHE A 50 13.74 0.55 2.98
C PHE A 50 13.51 -0.60 2.01
N GLU A 51 13.24 -0.29 0.75
CA GLU A 51 13.03 -1.26 -0.32
C GLU A 51 13.92 -0.89 -1.51
N GLY A 52 15.15 -1.42 -1.51
CA GLY A 52 16.17 -1.00 -2.48
C GLY A 52 16.52 0.47 -2.32
N ASP A 53 16.30 1.26 -3.39
CA ASP A 53 16.51 2.71 -3.42
C ASP A 53 15.28 3.52 -2.99
N ALA A 54 14.16 2.84 -2.72
CA ALA A 54 12.93 3.45 -2.25
C ALA A 54 12.81 3.38 -0.73
N VAL A 55 12.05 4.31 -0.17
CA VAL A 55 11.56 4.22 1.21
C VAL A 55 10.06 4.08 1.22
N LEU A 56 9.55 3.17 2.04
CA LEU A 56 8.13 2.87 2.14
C LEU A 56 7.64 3.20 3.55
N CYS A 57 6.52 3.91 3.63
CA CYS A 57 5.73 4.08 4.84
C CYS A 57 4.39 3.35 4.69
N GLN A 58 4.19 2.28 5.47
CA GLN A 58 2.93 1.55 5.53
C GLN A 58 2.11 2.02 6.72
N THR A 59 1.09 2.85 6.49
CA THR A 59 0.09 3.18 7.53
C THR A 59 -1.10 2.21 7.47
N GLN A 60 -2.02 2.32 8.44
CA GLN A 60 -3.28 1.55 8.43
C GLN A 60 -4.16 1.86 7.21
N THR A 61 -4.05 3.06 6.65
CA THR A 61 -4.96 3.54 5.60
C THR A 61 -4.32 3.60 4.22
N VAL A 62 -3.00 3.82 4.14
CA VAL A 62 -2.32 3.97 2.85
C VAL A 62 -0.83 3.59 2.94
N PRO A 63 -0.30 2.79 2.00
CA PRO A 63 1.13 2.71 1.74
C PRO A 63 1.60 3.88 0.88
N VAL A 64 2.69 4.52 1.29
CA VAL A 64 3.36 5.57 0.51
C VAL A 64 4.81 5.18 0.29
N GLU A 65 5.21 5.06 -0.96
CA GLU A 65 6.58 4.79 -1.36
C GLU A 65 7.19 6.08 -1.92
N CYS A 66 8.41 6.42 -1.54
CA CYS A 66 9.13 7.59 -2.03
C CYS A 66 10.49 7.18 -2.58
N ASN A 67 10.75 7.51 -3.84
CA ASN A 67 12.02 7.32 -4.51
C ASN A 67 12.81 8.63 -4.45
N TYR A 68 13.93 8.62 -3.72
CA TYR A 68 14.75 9.81 -3.49
C TYR A 68 15.78 9.98 -4.59
N PHE A 69 15.85 11.18 -5.17
CA PHE A 69 16.86 11.53 -6.17
C PHE A 69 17.86 12.59 -5.68
N ASP A 70 17.64 13.15 -4.49
CA ASP A 70 18.67 13.82 -3.69
C ASP A 70 18.33 13.73 -2.18
N ALA A 71 19.01 14.51 -1.33
CA ALA A 71 18.81 14.50 0.12
C ALA A 71 17.39 14.94 0.58
N ASN A 72 16.71 15.78 -0.19
CA ASN A 72 15.48 16.47 0.21
C ASN A 72 14.39 16.42 -0.86
N ARG A 73 14.54 15.67 -1.94
CA ARG A 73 13.59 15.60 -3.06
C ARG A 73 13.34 14.15 -3.42
N ALA A 74 12.05 13.84 -3.50
CA ALA A 74 11.58 12.51 -3.80
C ALA A 74 10.38 12.54 -4.73
N GLN A 75 10.21 11.45 -5.45
CA GLN A 75 8.97 11.12 -6.16
C GLN A 75 8.22 10.11 -5.30
N CYS A 76 7.10 10.52 -4.71
CA CYS A 76 6.27 9.67 -3.87
C CYS A 76 5.07 9.14 -4.63
N GLN A 77 4.71 7.88 -4.40
CA GLN A 77 3.60 7.19 -5.00
C GLN A 77 2.78 6.41 -3.97
N TRP A 78 1.48 6.28 -4.22
CA TRP A 78 0.56 5.56 -3.36
C TRP A 78 -0.66 5.08 -4.16
N PRO A 79 -1.37 4.03 -3.69
CA PRO A 79 -2.55 3.55 -4.37
C PRO A 79 -3.74 4.51 -4.19
N GLY A 80 -4.32 4.95 -5.30
CA GLY A 80 -5.62 5.62 -5.33
C GLY A 80 -5.60 7.09 -4.95
N ILE A 81 -6.66 7.81 -5.35
CA ILE A 81 -6.84 9.24 -5.05
C ILE A 81 -7.56 9.50 -3.72
N ASP A 82 -8.18 8.47 -3.12
CA ASP A 82 -9.07 8.61 -1.98
C ASP A 82 -8.31 8.86 -0.66
N SER A 83 -7.04 8.45 -0.61
CA SER A 83 -6.19 8.58 0.58
C SER A 83 -5.37 9.89 0.61
N GLN A 84 -5.70 10.88 -0.23
CA GLN A 84 -4.93 12.12 -0.37
C GLN A 84 -4.69 12.85 0.96
N VAL A 85 -5.67 12.89 1.87
CA VAL A 85 -5.49 13.55 3.18
C VAL A 85 -4.47 12.82 4.05
N ALA A 86 -4.53 11.49 4.09
CA ALA A 86 -3.58 10.68 4.86
C ALA A 86 -2.16 10.79 4.27
N VAL A 87 -2.06 10.80 2.95
CA VAL A 87 -0.79 10.98 2.25
C VAL A 87 -0.22 12.38 2.47
N ASN A 88 -1.02 13.45 2.36
CA ASN A 88 -0.57 14.82 2.58
C ASN A 88 0.05 15.01 3.96
N ARG A 89 -0.44 14.31 4.98
CA ARG A 89 0.16 14.31 6.33
C ARG A 89 1.55 13.68 6.37
N LEU A 90 1.81 12.66 5.55
CA LEU A 90 3.10 12.01 5.43
C LEU A 90 4.07 12.84 4.58
N ILE A 91 3.62 13.31 3.42
CA ILE A 91 4.50 14.02 2.46
C ILE A 91 4.58 15.54 2.69
N GLY A 92 3.77 16.09 3.61
CA GLY A 92 3.85 17.49 4.06
C GLY A 92 3.32 18.50 3.07
N LEU A 93 2.26 18.13 2.36
CA LEU A 93 1.51 19.06 1.51
C LEU A 93 0.38 19.71 2.34
N PRO A 94 -0.01 20.96 2.02
CA PRO A 94 -1.16 21.61 2.65
C PRO A 94 -2.48 20.84 2.43
#